data_AF-A0A4Z1AB14-F1
#
_entry.id   AF-A0A4Z1AB14-F1
#
_cell.length_a   1.000
_cell.length_b   1.000
_cell.length_c   1.000
_cell.angle_alpha   90.00
_cell.angle_beta   90.00
_cell.angle_gamma   90.00
#
_symmetry.space_group_name_H-M   'P 1'
#
loop_
_entity.id
_entity.type
_entity.pdbx_description
1 polymer ?
#
loop_
_entity_poly.entity_id
_entity_poly.type
_entity_poly.pdbx_seq_one_letter_code
_entity_poly.pdbx_strand_id
1 'polypeptide(L)'
;MPRFKPLTIVLFIFTFFTCQSTGNYFLNRGADLSDSFTLGVETNHYGAGFWLWCIGGGAHINQNAKGIGIRNGHLGLYKAGGVDDIGIFGGTSNKTFTNQMGNSFLLINSNQHRPIYPDSKRSRQKSYDASNVMMLVFFTDKKNSSGKKHCNQPVSFEVSLGLFLGVRAGFNFSEFSDFLLGFTTYDFMEDDVFESEP
;
A
#
# COMPACT_ATOMS: atom_id res chain seq x y z
N MET A 1 -18.96 -47.60 23.14
CA MET A 1 -19.31 -46.20 22.76
C MET A 1 -18.04 -45.41 22.55
N PRO A 2 -17.78 -44.85 21.35
CA PRO A 2 -16.52 -44.18 21.03
C PRO A 2 -16.59 -42.71 21.51
N ARG A 3 -16.55 -42.48 22.83
CA ARG A 3 -16.63 -41.12 23.41
C ARG A 3 -15.32 -40.31 23.31
N PHE A 4 -14.22 -40.93 22.89
CA PHE A 4 -12.92 -40.25 22.77
C PHE A 4 -12.70 -39.54 21.42
N LYS A 5 -13.49 -39.84 20.37
CA LYS A 5 -13.33 -39.26 19.03
C LYS A 5 -13.31 -37.72 18.98
N PRO A 6 -14.21 -36.98 19.66
CA PRO A 6 -14.18 -35.52 19.58
C PRO A 6 -12.95 -34.93 20.28
N LEU A 7 -12.50 -35.53 21.39
CA LEU A 7 -11.31 -35.07 22.11
C LEU A 7 -10.04 -35.24 21.27
N THR A 8 -9.89 -36.36 20.56
CA THR A 8 -8.74 -36.59 19.69
C THR A 8 -8.72 -35.65 18.48
N ILE A 9 -9.89 -35.35 17.91
CA ILE A 9 -10.03 -34.38 16.81
C ILE A 9 -9.65 -32.98 17.30
N VAL A 10 -10.12 -32.55 18.47
CA VAL A 10 -9.78 -31.24 19.05
C VAL A 10 -8.29 -31.12 19.34
N LEU A 11 -7.65 -32.17 19.88
CA LEU A 11 -6.21 -32.20 20.13
C LEU A 11 -5.40 -32.14 18.83
N PHE A 12 -5.81 -32.87 17.79
CA PHE A 12 -5.15 -32.80 16.47
C PHE A 12 -5.27 -31.42 15.84
N ILE A 13 -6.46 -30.82 15.88
CA ILE A 13 -6.69 -29.46 15.38
C ILE A 13 -5.80 -28.46 16.15
N PHE A 14 -5.71 -28.59 17.48
CA PHE A 14 -4.87 -27.74 18.30
C PHE A 14 -3.38 -27.87 17.92
N THR A 15 -2.89 -29.09 17.71
CA THR A 15 -1.48 -29.30 17.29
C THR A 15 -1.17 -28.71 15.92
N PHE A 16 -2.13 -28.72 14.98
CA PHE A 16 -1.99 -28.07 13.68
C PHE A 16 -1.88 -26.55 13.82
N PHE A 17 -2.70 -25.92 14.67
CA PHE A 17 -2.62 -24.47 14.89
C PHE A 17 -1.38 -24.02 15.67
N THR A 18 -0.79 -24.89 16.48
CA THR A 18 0.45 -24.59 17.22
C THR A 18 1.74 -24.81 16.41
N CYS A 19 1.65 -25.36 15.20
CA CYS A 19 2.81 -25.54 14.33
C CYS A 19 3.26 -24.17 13.78
N GLN A 20 4.52 -23.80 13.99
CA GLN A 20 5.09 -22.51 13.56
C GLN A 20 4.85 -22.22 12.07
N SER A 21 4.92 -23.25 11.21
CA SER A 21 4.63 -23.10 9.78
C SER A 21 3.17 -22.76 9.49
N THR A 22 2.22 -23.33 10.26
CA THR A 22 0.79 -23.03 10.11
C THR A 22 0.47 -21.64 10.67
N GLY A 23 1.11 -21.25 11.78
CA GLY A 23 1.01 -19.90 12.33
C GLY A 23 1.51 -18.84 11.34
N ASN A 24 2.72 -19.00 10.80
CA ASN A 24 3.28 -18.07 9.81
C ASN A 24 2.42 -18.00 8.55
N TYR A 25 1.90 -19.13 8.07
CA TYR A 25 0.97 -19.15 6.95
C TYR A 25 -0.26 -18.27 7.20
N PHE A 26 -0.96 -18.46 8.33
CA PHE A 26 -2.14 -17.65 8.64
C PHE A 26 -1.80 -16.18 8.88
N LEU A 27 -0.64 -15.87 9.46
CA LEU A 27 -0.17 -14.50 9.65
C LEU A 27 0.08 -13.80 8.32
N ASN A 28 0.81 -14.45 7.40
CA ASN A 28 1.07 -13.93 6.07
C ASN A 28 -0.26 -13.71 5.32
N ARG A 29 -1.10 -14.75 5.24
CA ARG A 29 -2.41 -14.65 4.55
C ARG A 29 -3.32 -13.59 5.15
N GLY A 30 -3.32 -13.44 6.47
CA GLY A 30 -4.07 -12.38 7.16
C GLY A 30 -3.54 -10.98 6.81
N ALA A 31 -2.22 -10.84 6.72
CA ALA A 31 -1.58 -9.59 6.35
C ALA A 31 -1.86 -9.24 4.87
N ASP A 32 -1.70 -10.17 3.94
CA ASP A 32 -1.91 -9.93 2.49
C ASP A 32 -3.37 -9.57 2.20
N LEU A 33 -4.30 -10.22 2.92
CA LEU A 33 -5.72 -9.85 2.88
C LEU A 33 -5.95 -8.43 3.41
N SER A 34 -5.28 -8.03 4.49
CA SER A 34 -5.38 -6.67 5.02
C SER A 34 -4.78 -5.62 4.08
N ASP A 35 -3.71 -6.00 3.38
CA ASP A 35 -2.99 -5.16 2.43
C ASP A 35 -3.79 -4.92 1.14
N SER A 36 -4.70 -5.85 0.84
CA SER A 36 -5.63 -5.79 -0.30
C SER A 36 -6.62 -4.63 -0.20
N PHE A 37 -6.90 -4.11 1.00
CA PHE A 37 -7.91 -3.06 1.18
C PHE A 37 -7.27 -1.74 1.61
N THR A 38 -7.77 -0.66 1.01
CA THR A 38 -7.48 0.70 1.46
C THR A 38 -8.76 1.33 1.96
N LEU A 39 -8.74 1.84 3.18
CA LEU A 39 -9.78 2.67 3.76
C LEU A 39 -9.15 3.64 4.75
N GLY A 40 -9.34 4.93 4.54
CA GLY A 40 -8.84 5.93 5.47
C GLY A 40 -9.54 7.27 5.36
N VAL A 41 -9.36 8.07 6.41
CA VAL A 41 -9.84 9.44 6.49
C VAL A 41 -8.64 10.38 6.47
N GLU A 42 -8.67 11.37 5.60
CA GLU A 42 -7.61 12.33 5.34
C GLU A 42 -8.04 13.75 5.75
N THR A 43 -7.10 14.53 6.28
CA THR A 43 -7.29 15.96 6.60
C THR A 43 -6.76 16.83 5.48
N ASN A 44 -7.34 18.02 5.28
CA ASN A 44 -6.99 18.95 4.20
C ASN A 44 -7.18 18.36 2.79
N HIS A 45 -8.20 17.52 2.62
CA HIS A 45 -8.55 16.94 1.33
C HIS A 45 -9.72 17.71 0.73
N TYR A 46 -9.51 18.34 -0.42
CA TYR A 46 -10.53 19.07 -1.15
C TYR A 46 -10.65 18.54 -2.57
N GLY A 47 -11.85 18.14 -2.99
CA GLY A 47 -12.12 17.63 -4.32
C GLY A 47 -12.22 16.11 -4.40
N ALA A 48 -12.07 15.58 -5.60
CA ALA A 48 -12.18 14.14 -5.88
C ALA A 48 -11.04 13.64 -6.77
N GLY A 49 -10.67 12.37 -6.59
CA GLY A 49 -9.61 11.72 -7.35
C GLY A 49 -9.87 10.24 -7.55
N PHE A 50 -9.30 9.72 -8.63
CA PHE A 50 -9.27 8.31 -8.95
C PHE A 50 -7.87 7.93 -9.41
N TRP A 51 -7.38 6.79 -8.95
CA TRP A 51 -6.12 6.20 -9.35
C TRP A 51 -6.31 4.73 -9.67
N LEU A 52 -5.74 4.30 -10.78
CA LEU A 52 -5.56 2.92 -11.19
C LEU A 52 -4.07 2.72 -11.46
N TRP A 53 -3.41 2.06 -10.50
CA TRP A 53 -1.96 1.92 -10.44
C TRP A 53 -1.33 3.32 -10.53
N CYS A 54 -0.50 3.57 -11.51
CA CYS A 54 0.23 4.83 -11.68
C CYS A 54 -0.48 5.83 -12.60
N ILE A 55 -1.65 5.43 -13.13
CA ILE A 55 -2.50 6.27 -13.94
C ILE A 55 -3.65 6.74 -13.06
N GLY A 56 -3.82 8.04 -12.96
CA GLY A 56 -4.86 8.59 -12.12
C GLY A 56 -4.95 10.08 -12.26
N GLY A 57 -6.07 10.61 -11.82
CA GLY A 57 -6.29 12.04 -11.79
C GLY A 57 -7.67 12.37 -11.27
N GLY A 58 -8.05 13.63 -11.45
CA GLY A 58 -9.23 14.20 -10.83
C GLY A 58 -9.05 15.70 -10.64
N ALA A 59 -9.86 16.25 -9.76
CA ALA A 59 -9.82 17.64 -9.36
C ALA A 59 -9.74 17.66 -7.83
N HIS A 60 -8.52 17.55 -7.29
CA HIS A 60 -8.31 17.63 -5.85
C HIS A 60 -6.99 18.28 -5.44
N ILE A 61 -7.02 18.84 -4.23
CA ILE A 61 -5.90 19.43 -3.53
C ILE A 61 -5.75 18.67 -2.22
N ASN A 62 -4.65 17.94 -2.08
CA ASN A 62 -4.34 17.13 -0.91
C ASN A 62 -2.91 17.41 -0.40
N GLN A 63 -2.42 18.63 -0.61
CA GLN A 63 -1.09 19.05 -0.19
C GLN A 63 -0.96 18.94 1.33
N ASN A 64 0.08 18.25 1.81
CA ASN A 64 0.32 18.03 3.24
C ASN A 64 -0.79 17.30 3.99
N ALA A 65 -1.68 16.60 3.27
CA ALA A 65 -2.73 15.84 3.90
C ALA A 65 -2.17 14.71 4.74
N LYS A 66 -2.74 14.57 5.94
CA LYS A 66 -2.46 13.47 6.86
C LYS A 66 -3.72 12.65 7.00
N GLY A 67 -3.58 11.35 6.93
CA GLY A 67 -4.68 10.42 7.11
C GLY A 67 -4.44 9.41 8.20
N ILE A 68 -5.53 8.81 8.65
CA ILE A 68 -5.55 7.61 9.48
C ILE A 68 -6.38 6.54 8.78
N GLY A 69 -5.91 5.31 8.81
CA GLY A 69 -6.65 4.19 8.23
C GLY A 69 -5.73 3.03 7.86
N ILE A 70 -6.27 2.13 7.04
CA ILE A 70 -5.54 1.04 6.41
C ILE A 70 -5.27 1.45 4.98
N ARG A 71 -4.02 1.42 4.54
CA ARG A 71 -3.65 1.70 3.14
C ARG A 71 -2.40 0.92 2.78
N ASN A 72 -2.48 0.09 1.73
CA ASN A 72 -1.42 -0.83 1.32
C ASN A 72 -0.79 -1.58 2.51
N GLY A 73 -1.63 -2.04 3.44
CA GLY A 73 -1.13 -2.83 4.58
C GLY A 73 -0.53 -2.08 5.74
N HIS A 74 -0.46 -0.75 5.66
CA HIS A 74 -0.16 0.07 6.81
C HIS A 74 -1.46 0.47 7.50
N LEU A 75 -1.67 -0.04 8.72
CA LEU A 75 -2.71 0.45 9.62
C LEU A 75 -2.13 1.55 10.51
N GLY A 76 -2.58 2.78 10.33
CA GLY A 76 -2.22 3.88 11.22
C GLY A 76 -2.17 5.23 10.52
N LEU A 77 -1.31 6.10 11.03
CA LEU A 77 -1.12 7.45 10.50
C LEU A 77 -0.21 7.43 9.27
N TYR A 78 -0.63 8.12 8.21
CA TYR A 78 0.13 8.28 6.99
C TYR A 78 0.01 9.70 6.43
N LYS A 79 0.92 10.08 5.54
CA LYS A 79 0.85 11.28 4.71
C LYS A 79 0.34 10.90 3.32
N ALA A 80 -0.62 11.67 2.82
CA ALA A 80 -1.21 11.53 1.50
C ALA A 80 -0.72 12.59 0.49
N GLY A 81 0.00 13.60 0.98
CA GLY A 81 0.68 14.62 0.18
C GLY A 81 1.79 15.31 0.97
N GLY A 82 2.68 16.01 0.26
CA GLY A 82 3.92 16.54 0.82
C GLY A 82 4.91 16.99 -0.25
N VAL A 83 6.11 17.39 0.19
CA VAL A 83 7.19 17.83 -0.72
C VAL A 83 8.08 16.64 -1.03
N ASP A 84 8.36 16.42 -2.31
CA ASP A 84 9.24 15.34 -2.73
C ASP A 84 10.03 15.65 -4.02
N ASP A 85 11.18 15.01 -4.16
CA ASP A 85 12.17 15.28 -5.22
C ASP A 85 11.91 14.44 -6.49
N ILE A 86 10.67 14.45 -7.02
CA ILE A 86 10.38 13.68 -8.25
C ILE A 86 11.06 14.33 -9.46
N GLY A 87 11.95 13.56 -10.10
CA GLY A 87 12.55 13.91 -11.38
C GLY A 87 11.53 13.87 -12.51
N ILE A 88 11.31 15.00 -13.17
CA ILE A 88 10.54 15.05 -14.41
C ILE A 88 11.31 14.24 -15.49
N PHE A 89 10.60 13.37 -16.21
CA PHE A 89 11.09 12.45 -17.26
C PHE A 89 12.16 11.41 -16.84
N GLY A 90 12.20 10.99 -15.58
CA GLY A 90 13.19 10.00 -15.13
C GLY A 90 14.63 10.53 -15.17
N GLY A 91 14.80 11.84 -15.32
CA GLY A 91 16.08 12.52 -15.19
C GLY A 91 16.59 12.45 -13.75
N THR A 92 17.90 12.54 -13.57
CA THR A 92 18.49 12.75 -12.25
C THR A 92 17.89 14.01 -11.63
N SER A 93 17.11 13.81 -10.55
CA SER A 93 16.55 14.90 -9.76
C SER A 93 17.67 15.86 -9.34
N ASN A 94 17.70 17.03 -9.96
CA ASN A 94 18.44 18.18 -9.44
C ASN A 94 17.61 18.68 -8.25
N LYS A 95 18.22 18.74 -7.05
CA LYS A 95 17.63 19.17 -5.76
C LYS A 95 16.89 20.53 -5.80
N THR A 96 16.90 21.21 -6.94
CA THR A 96 16.28 22.51 -7.17
C THR A 96 14.80 22.40 -7.55
N PHE A 97 14.28 21.23 -7.93
CA PHE A 97 12.88 21.06 -8.31
C PHE A 97 12.16 20.14 -7.33
N THR A 98 11.57 20.73 -6.30
CA THR A 98 10.70 20.03 -5.35
C THR A 98 9.27 20.07 -5.88
N ASN A 99 8.67 18.91 -6.11
CA ASN A 99 7.28 18.82 -6.54
C ASN A 99 6.37 18.58 -5.33
N GLN A 100 5.22 19.26 -5.30
CA GLN A 100 4.23 19.08 -4.25
C GLN A 100 3.28 17.94 -4.62
N MET A 101 3.43 16.81 -3.93
CA MET A 101 2.60 15.62 -4.07
C MET A 101 1.23 15.80 -3.42
N GLY A 102 0.26 15.04 -3.94
CA GLY A 102 -1.12 15.00 -3.46
C GLY A 102 -2.06 15.95 -4.22
N ASN A 103 -1.56 16.63 -5.25
CA ASN A 103 -2.40 17.45 -6.11
C ASN A 103 -2.80 16.69 -7.36
N SER A 104 -4.03 16.91 -7.79
CA SER A 104 -4.54 16.40 -9.04
C SER A 104 -5.32 17.47 -9.77
N PHE A 105 -4.75 17.88 -10.90
CA PHE A 105 -5.34 18.81 -11.86
C PHE A 105 -5.25 18.18 -13.25
N LEU A 106 -6.06 18.68 -14.19
CA LEU A 106 -6.18 18.16 -15.56
C LEU A 106 -4.83 17.77 -16.23
N LEU A 107 -3.78 18.57 -16.00
CA LEU A 107 -2.47 18.37 -16.62
C LEU A 107 -1.46 17.61 -15.75
N ILE A 108 -1.53 17.73 -14.42
CA ILE A 108 -0.53 17.17 -13.51
C ILE A 108 -1.26 16.50 -12.36
N ASN A 109 -1.05 15.19 -12.22
CA ASN A 109 -1.62 14.40 -11.14
C ASN A 109 -0.51 13.76 -10.32
N SER A 110 -0.69 13.76 -9.01
CA SER A 110 0.23 13.17 -8.06
C SER A 110 -0.53 12.52 -6.91
N ASN A 111 -0.02 11.38 -6.44
CA ASN A 111 -0.52 10.64 -5.30
C ASN A 111 0.67 10.14 -4.49
N GLN A 112 0.53 10.17 -3.18
CA GLN A 112 1.58 9.77 -2.25
C GLN A 112 0.99 8.95 -1.13
N HIS A 113 1.76 7.98 -0.66
CA HIS A 113 1.53 7.26 0.59
C HIS A 113 2.84 7.10 1.35
N ARG A 114 2.89 7.70 2.54
CA ARG A 114 4.05 7.57 3.44
C ARG A 114 3.58 7.34 4.88
N PRO A 115 3.81 6.15 5.47
CA PRO A 115 3.60 5.93 6.90
C PRO A 115 4.36 6.93 7.77
N ILE A 116 3.74 7.48 8.82
CA ILE A 116 4.42 8.41 9.74
C ILE A 116 5.29 7.66 10.75
N TYR A 117 4.78 6.52 11.24
CA TYR A 117 5.46 5.63 12.18
C TYR A 117 5.52 4.23 11.55
N PRO A 118 6.52 3.97 10.68
CA PRO A 118 6.67 2.65 10.09
C PRO A 118 7.37 1.73 11.08
N ASP A 119 6.60 1.10 11.95
CA ASP A 119 7.12 0.26 13.03
C ASP A 119 7.82 -1.01 12.51
N SER A 120 7.49 -1.46 11.29
CA SER A 120 8.04 -2.67 10.66
C SER A 120 8.83 -2.39 9.38
N LYS A 121 9.78 -3.28 9.04
CA LYS A 121 10.50 -3.26 7.75
C LYS A 121 9.53 -3.35 6.56
N ARG A 122 8.50 -4.21 6.69
CA ARG A 122 7.38 -4.34 5.73
C ARG A 122 6.67 -3.00 5.48
N SER A 123 6.28 -2.29 6.53
CA SER A 123 5.60 -0.98 6.39
C SER A 123 6.48 0.08 5.69
N ARG A 124 7.80 0.08 5.91
CA ARG A 124 8.72 1.01 5.22
C ARG A 124 8.75 0.81 3.70
N GLN A 125 8.70 -0.45 3.26
CA GLN A 125 8.74 -0.81 1.84
C GLN A 125 7.44 -0.47 1.09
N LYS A 126 6.34 -0.27 1.82
CA LYS A 126 5.00 0.03 1.27
C LYS A 126 4.77 1.51 0.94
N SER A 127 5.78 2.36 1.16
CA SER A 127 5.71 3.77 0.76
C SER A 127 5.89 3.94 -0.75
N TYR A 128 5.08 4.81 -1.34
CA TYR A 128 5.15 5.08 -2.78
C TYR A 128 4.74 6.51 -3.11
N ASP A 129 5.27 6.95 -4.24
CA ASP A 129 5.00 8.22 -4.88
C ASP A 129 4.68 7.96 -6.34
N ALA A 130 3.53 8.43 -6.79
CA ALA A 130 3.06 8.29 -8.16
C ALA A 130 2.75 9.67 -8.72
N SER A 131 3.23 9.96 -9.91
CA SER A 131 2.80 11.15 -10.64
C SER A 131 2.71 10.89 -12.12
N ASN A 132 1.76 11.55 -12.76
CA ASN A 132 1.59 11.51 -14.19
C ASN A 132 1.24 12.89 -14.76
N VAL A 133 1.56 13.09 -16.03
CA VAL A 133 1.12 14.26 -16.81
C VAL A 133 0.04 13.80 -17.77
N MET A 134 -1.08 14.51 -17.77
CA MET A 134 -2.27 14.24 -18.60
C MET A 134 -2.77 12.79 -18.53
N MET A 135 -2.56 12.09 -17.41
CA MET A 135 -2.88 10.65 -17.27
C MET A 135 -2.14 9.71 -18.24
N LEU A 136 -1.10 10.18 -18.94
CA LEU A 136 -0.43 9.41 -20.01
C LEU A 136 1.07 9.18 -19.76
N VAL A 137 1.77 10.14 -19.16
CA VAL A 137 3.23 10.06 -18.98
C VAL A 137 3.56 9.80 -17.51
N PHE A 138 4.25 8.70 -17.24
CA PHE A 138 4.69 8.33 -15.89
C PHE A 138 5.97 9.07 -15.50
N PHE A 139 6.03 9.57 -14.26
CA PHE A 139 7.27 10.02 -13.65
C PHE A 139 7.65 9.11 -12.49
N THR A 140 8.94 8.81 -12.40
CA THR A 140 9.51 7.87 -11.44
C THR A 140 10.31 8.62 -10.39
N ASP A 141 10.16 8.24 -9.13
CA ASP A 141 11.07 8.69 -8.07
C ASP A 141 12.30 7.76 -7.91
N LYS A 142 13.40 8.30 -7.35
CA LYS A 142 14.74 7.69 -7.31
C LYS A 142 15.36 7.78 -5.90
N LYS A 143 15.80 6.64 -5.34
CA LYS A 143 17.19 6.33 -4.84
C LYS A 143 17.26 5.10 -3.94
N ASN A 144 16.21 4.75 -3.22
CA ASN A 144 16.22 3.59 -2.30
C ASN A 144 15.48 2.34 -2.83
N SER A 145 14.75 2.46 -3.95
CA SER A 145 14.25 1.30 -4.68
C SER A 145 15.33 0.83 -5.63
N SER A 146 15.83 -0.38 -5.46
CA SER A 146 16.91 -0.95 -6.28
C SER A 146 16.53 -0.94 -7.77
N GLY A 147 17.01 0.04 -8.53
CA GLY A 147 17.10 -0.01 -9.99
C GLY A 147 15.80 -0.08 -10.82
N LYS A 148 14.61 -0.02 -10.23
CA LYS A 148 13.36 -0.11 -11.01
C LYS A 148 13.03 1.25 -11.64
N LYS A 149 13.11 1.34 -12.98
CA LYS A 149 12.66 2.49 -13.82
C LYS A 149 11.14 2.60 -13.94
N HIS A 150 10.40 1.89 -13.08
CA HIS A 150 8.95 1.77 -13.14
C HIS A 150 8.36 2.31 -11.84
N CYS A 151 7.13 2.77 -11.92
CA CYS A 151 6.39 3.29 -10.79
C CYS A 151 6.34 2.26 -9.64
N ASN A 152 6.62 2.72 -8.42
CA ASN A 152 6.73 1.87 -7.23
C ASN A 152 5.38 1.65 -6.52
N GLN A 153 4.27 2.13 -7.10
CA GLN A 153 2.94 1.88 -6.57
C GLN A 153 2.52 0.44 -6.92
N PRO A 154 1.97 -0.33 -5.98
CA PRO A 154 1.37 -1.64 -6.29
C PRO A 154 0.19 -1.47 -7.25
N VAL A 155 -0.16 -2.53 -7.97
CA VAL A 155 -1.29 -2.47 -8.92
C VAL A 155 -2.58 -2.41 -8.11
N SER A 156 -3.06 -1.20 -7.86
CA SER A 156 -4.22 -0.91 -7.01
C SER A 156 -5.17 0.07 -7.66
N PHE A 157 -6.42 0.04 -7.26
CA PHE A 157 -7.40 1.06 -7.55
C PHE A 157 -7.64 1.87 -6.27
N GLU A 158 -7.63 3.21 -6.34
CA GLU A 158 -7.96 4.09 -5.23
C GLU A 158 -8.92 5.19 -5.69
N VAL A 159 -9.91 5.50 -4.87
CA VAL A 159 -10.80 6.66 -5.01
C VAL A 159 -10.71 7.51 -3.76
N SER A 160 -10.77 8.82 -3.95
CA SER A 160 -10.79 9.77 -2.86
C SER A 160 -11.79 10.89 -3.11
N LEU A 161 -12.44 11.35 -2.04
CA LEU A 161 -13.40 12.45 -2.07
C LEU A 161 -13.32 13.22 -0.75
N GLY A 162 -13.26 14.55 -0.80
CA GLY A 162 -13.26 15.40 0.39
C GLY A 162 -13.65 16.85 0.13
N LEU A 163 -14.13 17.53 1.17
CA LEU A 163 -14.37 18.98 1.17
C LEU A 163 -13.60 19.70 2.30
N PHE A 164 -12.87 18.96 3.13
CA PHE A 164 -11.97 19.37 4.21
C PHE A 164 -11.41 18.11 4.89
N LEU A 165 -12.35 17.24 5.28
CA LEU A 165 -12.10 15.84 5.59
C LEU A 165 -12.39 15.02 4.33
N GLY A 166 -11.41 14.22 3.92
CA GLY A 166 -11.52 13.31 2.80
C GLY A 166 -11.67 11.88 3.25
N VAL A 167 -12.40 11.09 2.49
CA VAL A 167 -12.41 9.64 2.59
C VAL A 167 -11.65 9.09 1.39
N ARG A 168 -10.78 8.13 1.65
CA ARG A 168 -10.10 7.33 0.61
C ARG A 168 -10.51 5.88 0.79
N ALA A 169 -10.86 5.25 -0.33
CA ALA A 169 -11.10 3.82 -0.40
C ALA A 169 -10.35 3.24 -1.60
N GLY A 170 -9.95 1.98 -1.52
CA GLY A 170 -9.24 1.35 -2.61
C GLY A 170 -9.07 -0.15 -2.43
N PHE A 171 -8.56 -0.78 -3.48
CA PHE A 171 -8.29 -2.20 -3.53
C PHE A 171 -6.96 -2.46 -4.24
N ASN A 172 -6.09 -3.24 -3.60
CA ASN A 172 -4.77 -3.59 -4.10
C ASN A 172 -4.82 -4.99 -4.73
N PHE A 173 -4.80 -5.04 -6.06
CA PHE A 173 -4.89 -6.30 -6.81
C PHE A 173 -3.63 -7.14 -6.70
N SER A 174 -2.44 -6.54 -6.55
CA SER A 174 -1.20 -7.31 -6.42
C SER A 174 -1.19 -8.08 -5.10
N GLU A 175 -1.53 -7.42 -4.00
CA GLU A 175 -1.63 -8.05 -2.66
C GLU A 175 -2.76 -9.08 -2.60
N PHE A 176 -3.90 -8.78 -3.24
CA PHE A 176 -4.99 -9.76 -3.28
C PHE A 176 -4.65 -10.99 -4.13
N SER A 177 -3.87 -10.80 -5.20
CA SER A 177 -3.38 -11.91 -6.00
C SER A 177 -2.40 -12.75 -5.19
N ASP A 178 -1.55 -12.12 -4.39
CA ASP A 178 -0.72 -12.84 -3.43
C ASP A 178 -1.59 -13.65 -2.48
N PHE A 179 -2.53 -13.01 -1.76
CA PHE A 179 -3.48 -13.67 -0.87
C PHE A 179 -4.12 -14.91 -1.50
N LEU A 180 -4.64 -14.77 -2.74
CA LEU A 180 -5.27 -15.85 -3.49
C LEU A 180 -4.30 -16.96 -3.89
N LEU A 181 -3.05 -16.65 -4.19
CA LEU A 181 -2.07 -17.60 -4.72
C LEU A 181 -1.13 -18.16 -3.67
N GLY A 182 -0.99 -17.60 -2.48
CA GLY A 182 0.00 -18.12 -1.52
C GLY A 182 -0.39 -19.44 -0.86
N PHE A 183 -1.52 -20.06 -1.19
CA PHE A 183 -1.67 -21.51 -0.98
C PHE A 183 -0.64 -22.31 -1.80
N THR A 184 -0.12 -21.75 -2.89
CA THR A 184 1.00 -22.29 -3.68
C THR A 184 2.36 -21.87 -3.15
N THR A 185 2.44 -21.23 -1.98
CA THR A 185 3.66 -20.70 -1.36
C THR A 185 4.45 -19.74 -2.26
N TYR A 186 3.78 -19.14 -3.24
CA TYR A 186 4.40 -18.20 -4.16
C TYR A 186 4.06 -16.78 -3.70
N ASP A 187 5.09 -15.99 -3.39
CA ASP A 187 5.01 -14.61 -2.91
C ASP A 187 5.49 -13.66 -4.04
N PHE A 188 4.59 -12.85 -4.59
CA PHE A 188 4.92 -11.88 -5.65
C PHE A 188 5.49 -10.58 -5.07
N MET A 189 5.13 -10.25 -3.84
CA MET A 189 5.45 -8.98 -3.19
C MET A 189 6.75 -9.05 -2.38
N GLU A 190 7.28 -10.25 -2.17
CA GLU A 190 8.50 -10.57 -1.43
C GLU A 190 8.48 -9.99 0.00
N ASP A 191 7.30 -9.97 0.64
CA ASP A 191 7.07 -9.37 1.96
C ASP A 191 6.55 -10.35 3.03
N ASP A 192 6.56 -11.65 2.73
CA ASP A 192 6.30 -12.75 3.66
C ASP A 192 7.37 -12.89 4.77
N VAL A 193 6.92 -13.27 5.97
CA VAL A 193 7.81 -13.58 7.10
C VAL A 193 8.21 -15.05 7.06
N PHE A 194 9.45 -15.33 6.65
CA PHE A 194 10.01 -16.70 6.64
C PHE A 194 10.65 -17.09 7.98
N GLU A 195 11.15 -16.11 8.74
CA GLU A 195 11.70 -16.29 10.09
C GLU A 195 11.03 -15.30 11.03
N SER A 196 10.46 -15.81 12.13
CA SER A 196 10.18 -14.96 13.29
C SER A 196 11.52 -14.54 13.87
N GLU A 197 11.91 -13.27 13.77
CA GLU A 197 12.99 -12.75 14.61
C GLU A 197 12.61 -13.07 16.08
N PRO A 198 13.53 -13.67 16.86
CA PRO A 198 13.27 -14.11 18.23
C PRO A 198 12.94 -12.95 19.18
#